data_AF-A0A9J8CN48-F1
#
_entry.id   AF-A0A9J8CN48-F1
#
_cell.length_a   1.000
_cell.length_b   1.000
_cell.length_c   1.000
_cell.angle_alpha   90.00
_cell.angle_beta   90.00
_cell.angle_gamma   90.00
#
_symmetry.space_group_name_H-M   'P 1'
#
loop_
_entity.id
_entity.type
_entity.pdbx_description
1 polymer ?
#
loop_
_entity_poly.entity_id
_entity_poly.type
_entity_poly.pdbx_seq_one_letter_code
_entity_poly.pdbx_strand_id
1 'polypeptide(L)'
;MYARHGFQLSHSLCQATLEQQTASEASKDKKDWTAAEWSKVMFSDESKFCISFGNQIPRIWRKRGEAHNPRCLRSSVKFPQSVMVWGAMSSAGVGPLCFLRSKVNTAIYKEVLEHFMLPAADQLYGDADFIFQQDLAPAHSAKATSTWFKDDGIPVLNWPVNSPDLNL
;
A
#
# COMPACT_ATOMS: atom_id res chain seq x y z
N MET A 1 -29.85 39.97 9.45
CA MET A 1 -29.76 38.78 8.59
C MET A 1 -28.51 38.01 8.98
N TYR A 2 -28.63 36.86 9.63
CA TYR A 2 -27.51 35.96 9.93
C TYR A 2 -27.50 34.83 8.90
N ALA A 3 -26.40 34.68 8.16
CA ALA A 3 -26.18 33.57 7.24
C ALA A 3 -25.43 32.44 7.96
N ARG A 4 -26.03 31.25 7.88
CA ARG A 4 -25.57 29.99 8.48
C ARG A 4 -24.19 29.57 7.93
N HIS A 5 -23.21 29.40 8.82
CA HIS A 5 -22.05 28.53 8.57
C HIS A 5 -22.28 27.23 9.35
N GLY A 6 -22.70 26.19 8.64
CA GLY A 6 -23.01 24.89 9.23
C GLY A 6 -22.28 23.78 8.50
N PHE A 7 -21.43 23.08 9.25
CA PHE A 7 -21.09 21.67 9.13
C PHE A 7 -20.43 21.19 7.81
N GLN A 8 -19.10 21.19 7.82
CA GLN A 8 -18.29 20.32 6.96
C GLN A 8 -17.35 19.38 7.77
N LEU A 9 -17.52 19.33 9.10
CA LEU A 9 -16.64 18.59 10.03
C LEU A 9 -17.16 17.19 10.40
N SER A 10 -18.39 16.80 10.06
CA SER A 10 -18.96 15.50 10.49
C SER A 10 -18.59 14.31 9.61
N HIS A 11 -18.32 14.55 8.32
CA HIS A 11 -18.11 13.45 7.37
C HIS A 11 -16.76 12.76 7.59
N SER A 12 -15.70 13.51 7.91
CA SER A 12 -14.36 12.96 8.15
C SER A 12 -14.24 12.19 9.46
N LEU A 13 -14.89 12.66 10.53
CA LEU A 13 -14.91 11.96 11.83
C LEU A 13 -15.72 10.66 11.77
N CYS A 14 -16.82 10.64 11.03
CA CYS A 14 -17.62 9.43 10.80
C CYS A 14 -16.83 8.38 10.01
N GLN A 15 -16.15 8.81 8.95
CA GLN A 15 -15.34 7.94 8.09
C GLN A 15 -14.15 7.33 8.84
N ALA A 16 -13.41 8.13 9.62
CA ALA A 16 -12.31 7.61 10.45
C ALA A 16 -12.79 6.62 11.53
N THR A 17 -14.00 6.82 12.09
CA THR A 17 -14.58 5.90 13.07
C THR A 17 -15.01 4.57 12.43
N LEU A 18 -15.57 4.62 11.23
CA LEU A 18 -15.93 3.43 10.44
C LEU A 18 -14.67 2.65 9.99
N GLU A 19 -13.62 3.36 9.58
CA GLU A 19 -12.31 2.76 9.25
C GLU A 19 -11.69 2.07 10.48
N GLN A 20 -11.75 2.70 11.66
CA GLN A 20 -11.28 2.09 12.92
C GLN A 20 -12.12 0.89 13.37
N GLN A 21 -13.44 0.92 13.18
CA GLN A 21 -14.34 -0.18 13.52
C GLN A 21 -14.10 -1.40 12.63
N THR A 22 -14.03 -1.20 11.30
CA THR A 22 -13.72 -2.25 10.32
C THR A 22 -12.32 -2.82 10.51
N ALA A 23 -11.34 -1.99 10.92
CA ALA A 23 -10.02 -2.44 11.36
C ALA A 23 -10.06 -3.37 12.57
N SER A 24 -10.85 -3.02 13.58
CA SER A 24 -11.00 -3.88 14.77
C SER A 24 -11.65 -5.22 14.44
N GLU A 25 -12.59 -5.26 13.49
CA GLU A 25 -13.31 -6.48 13.12
C GLU A 25 -12.44 -7.42 12.27
N ALA A 26 -11.74 -6.88 11.26
CA ALA A 26 -10.82 -7.66 10.43
C ALA A 26 -9.67 -8.28 11.25
N SER A 27 -9.20 -7.56 12.27
CA SER A 27 -8.16 -8.03 13.21
C SER A 27 -8.68 -9.11 14.16
N LYS A 28 -9.92 -8.99 14.66
CA LYS A 28 -10.52 -10.02 15.53
C LYS A 28 -10.74 -11.34 14.81
N ASP A 29 -11.18 -11.29 13.56
CA ASP A 29 -11.46 -12.46 12.72
C ASP A 29 -10.20 -13.29 12.39
N LYS A 30 -9.01 -12.67 12.44
CA LYS A 30 -7.73 -13.29 12.06
C LYS A 30 -6.77 -13.48 13.24
N LYS A 31 -7.23 -13.16 14.46
CA LYS A 31 -6.42 -13.28 15.68
C LYS A 31 -6.05 -14.73 16.00
N ASP A 32 -6.93 -15.67 15.63
CA ASP A 32 -6.78 -17.09 15.93
C ASP A 32 -6.18 -17.88 14.75
N TRP A 33 -5.76 -17.20 13.67
CA TRP A 33 -5.16 -17.85 12.52
C TRP A 33 -3.80 -18.47 12.86
N THR A 34 -3.66 -19.73 12.47
CA THR A 34 -2.43 -20.50 12.60
C THR A 34 -1.41 -20.10 11.54
N ALA A 35 -0.14 -20.44 11.75
CA ALA A 35 0.92 -20.21 10.76
C ALA A 35 0.62 -20.87 9.40
N ALA A 36 -0.12 -21.99 9.39
CA ALA A 36 -0.52 -22.68 8.17
C ALA A 36 -1.64 -21.97 7.39
N GLU A 37 -2.42 -21.10 8.05
CA GLU A 37 -3.40 -20.23 7.37
C GLU A 37 -2.69 -19.00 6.81
N TRP A 38 -1.78 -18.40 7.59
CA TRP A 38 -0.93 -17.30 7.11
C TRP A 38 0.00 -17.71 5.96
N SER A 39 0.43 -18.97 5.89
CA SER A 39 1.27 -19.45 4.79
C SER A 39 0.55 -19.40 3.43
N LYS A 40 -0.78 -19.41 3.42
CA LYS A 40 -1.62 -19.31 2.21
C LYS A 40 -1.83 -17.88 1.74
N VAL A 41 -1.43 -16.88 2.53
CA VAL A 41 -1.63 -15.47 2.19
C VAL A 41 -0.46 -14.98 1.33
N MET A 42 -0.78 -14.43 0.16
CA MET A 42 0.15 -13.68 -0.66
C MET A 42 0.00 -12.20 -0.33
N PHE A 43 1.04 -11.59 0.21
CA PHE A 43 1.10 -10.15 0.49
C PHE A 43 1.59 -9.41 -0.75
N SER A 44 1.04 -8.24 -1.01
CA SER A 44 1.49 -7.37 -2.10
C SER A 44 1.50 -5.91 -1.69
N ASP A 45 2.43 -5.14 -2.27
CA ASP A 45 2.51 -3.70 -2.01
C ASP A 45 3.19 -2.95 -3.16
N GLU A 46 2.92 -1.65 -3.25
CA GLU A 46 3.68 -0.71 -4.07
C GLU A 46 4.56 0.18 -3.21
N SER A 47 5.88 0.10 -3.44
CA SER A 47 6.84 0.98 -2.79
C SER A 47 7.47 1.97 -3.77
N LYS A 48 7.63 3.21 -3.31
CA LYS A 48 8.26 4.29 -4.08
C LYS A 48 9.70 4.50 -3.63
N PHE A 49 10.64 4.22 -4.52
CA PHE A 49 12.07 4.42 -4.31
C PHE A 49 12.54 5.72 -4.97
N CYS A 50 13.00 6.69 -4.18
CA CYS A 50 13.58 7.94 -4.70
C CYS A 50 15.06 7.75 -5.06
N ILE A 51 15.47 8.13 -6.27
CA ILE A 51 16.84 8.00 -6.79
C ILE A 51 17.78 9.03 -6.15
N SER A 52 17.25 10.20 -5.77
CA SER A 52 18.03 11.21 -5.05
C SER A 52 18.25 10.75 -3.59
N PHE A 53 19.49 10.38 -3.28
CA PHE A 53 19.96 9.90 -1.97
C PHE A 53 19.28 10.57 -0.75
N GLY A 54 18.52 9.75 -0.02
CA GLY A 54 18.47 9.75 1.44
C GLY A 54 17.44 10.64 2.11
N ASN A 55 16.42 10.01 2.71
CA ASN A 55 15.74 10.49 3.92
C ASN A 55 16.71 10.73 5.10
N GLN A 56 17.98 10.35 4.96
CA GLN A 56 19.04 10.76 5.87
C GLN A 56 19.44 12.19 5.53
N ILE A 57 18.75 13.15 6.14
CA ILE A 57 19.27 14.50 6.29
C ILE A 57 20.56 14.36 7.11
N PRO A 58 21.74 14.68 6.57
CA PRO A 58 22.96 14.65 7.36
C PRO A 58 22.77 15.55 8.58
N ARG A 59 22.95 15.01 9.78
CA ARG A 59 22.99 15.85 10.97
C ARG A 59 24.23 16.73 10.87
N ILE A 60 24.01 18.03 10.75
CA ILE A 60 25.07 19.04 10.71
C ILE A 60 25.21 19.69 12.08
N TRP A 61 26.45 19.92 12.50
CA TRP A 61 26.74 20.76 13.66
C TRP A 61 26.92 22.21 13.17
N ARG A 62 26.22 23.17 13.79
CA ARG A 62 26.30 24.60 13.43
C ARG A 62 26.22 25.47 14.68
N LYS A 63 26.83 26.66 14.63
CA LYS A 63 26.73 27.65 15.71
C LYS A 63 25.38 28.39 15.64
N ARG A 64 25.00 29.04 16.75
CA ARG A 64 23.79 29.88 16.81
C ARG A 64 23.93 31.02 15.79
N GLY A 65 22.96 31.14 14.87
CA GLY A 65 22.94 32.15 13.80
C GLY A 65 23.35 31.63 12.41
N GLU A 66 23.94 30.45 12.29
CA GLU A 66 24.40 29.90 11.00
C GLU A 66 23.31 29.13 10.24
N ALA A 67 22.04 29.33 10.61
CA ALA A 67 20.95 28.49 10.11
C ALA A 67 20.72 28.60 8.59
N HIS A 68 21.02 29.77 8.02
CA HIS A 68 20.87 30.09 6.60
C HIS A 68 22.20 30.06 5.84
N ASN A 69 23.29 29.59 6.46
CA ASN A 69 24.56 29.44 5.75
C ASN A 69 24.39 28.40 4.63
N PRO A 70 24.78 28.69 3.37
CA PRO A 70 24.71 27.71 2.27
C PRO A 70 25.41 26.38 2.56
N ARG A 71 26.43 26.38 3.42
CA ARG A 71 27.12 25.15 3.89
C ARG A 71 26.26 24.30 4.84
N CYS A 72 25.22 24.90 5.41
CA CYS A 72 24.26 24.29 6.34
C CYS A 72 22.90 24.02 5.70
N LEU A 73 22.76 24.27 4.39
CA LEU A 73 21.54 24.04 3.63
C LEU A 73 21.79 22.95 2.58
N ARG A 74 20.85 22.02 2.48
CA ARG A 74 20.80 21.07 1.36
C ARG A 74 19.67 21.52 0.45
N SER A 75 19.97 21.69 -0.84
CA SER A 75 18.92 21.92 -1.83
C SER A 75 18.03 20.68 -1.90
N SER A 76 16.72 20.90 -1.77
CA SER A 76 15.71 19.87 -1.97
C SER A 76 14.98 20.14 -3.28
N VAL A 77 14.81 19.10 -4.09
CA VAL A 77 13.96 19.15 -5.28
C VAL A 77 12.53 18.80 -4.86
N LYS A 78 11.54 19.61 -5.27
CA LYS A 78 10.12 19.36 -4.93
C LYS A 78 9.61 18.03 -5.48
N PHE A 79 10.17 17.57 -6.60
CA PHE A 79 9.82 16.32 -7.26
C PHE A 79 11.09 15.52 -7.57
N PRO A 80 11.62 14.79 -6.58
CA PRO A 80 12.77 13.92 -6.82
C PRO A 80 12.39 12.84 -7.82
N GLN A 81 13.35 12.48 -8.67
CA GLN A 81 13.17 11.33 -9.55
C GLN A 81 13.00 10.08 -8.69
N SER A 82 11.98 9.28 -9.00
CA SER A 82 11.61 8.10 -8.24
C SER A 82 11.11 7.00 -9.15
N VAL A 83 11.27 5.77 -8.70
CA VAL A 83 10.75 4.57 -9.34
C VAL A 83 9.72 3.95 -8.41
N MET A 84 8.56 3.59 -8.95
CA MET A 84 7.55 2.83 -8.24
C MET A 84 7.75 1.36 -8.56
N VAL A 85 7.73 0.51 -7.54
CA VAL A 85 7.93 -0.93 -7.68
C VAL A 85 6.78 -1.63 -6.99
N TRP A 86 6.12 -2.52 -7.71
CA TRP A 86 5.17 -3.46 -7.14
C TRP A 86 5.90 -4.79 -6.86
N GLY A 87 5.55 -5.44 -5.76
CA GLY A 87 6.05 -6.77 -5.44
C GLY A 87 5.03 -7.57 -4.67
N ALA A 88 5.21 -8.89 -4.68
CA ALA A 88 4.44 -9.82 -3.88
C ALA A 88 5.36 -10.80 -3.16
N MET A 89 4.94 -11.26 -1.98
CA MET A 89 5.66 -12.27 -1.21
C MET A 89 4.70 -13.18 -0.45
N SER A 90 5.19 -14.37 -0.11
CA SER A 90 4.52 -15.34 0.73
C SER A 90 5.50 -15.97 1.71
N SER A 91 5.00 -16.87 2.56
CA SER A 91 5.86 -17.69 3.43
C SER A 91 6.87 -18.56 2.64
N ALA A 92 6.59 -18.86 1.36
CA ALA A 92 7.47 -19.66 0.50
C ALA A 92 8.62 -18.83 -0.12
N GLY A 93 8.47 -17.50 -0.21
CA GLY A 93 9.48 -16.63 -0.79
C GLY A 93 8.91 -15.35 -1.39
N VAL A 94 9.70 -14.71 -2.26
CA VAL A 94 9.36 -13.43 -2.88
C VAL A 94 9.11 -13.67 -4.37
N GLY A 95 8.01 -13.10 -4.88
CA GLY A 95 7.68 -13.09 -6.30
C GLY A 95 8.50 -12.07 -7.11
N PRO A 96 8.29 -11.97 -8.42
CA PRO A 96 8.95 -10.99 -9.26
C PRO A 96 8.59 -9.55 -8.86
N LEU A 97 9.57 -8.65 -8.96
CA LEU A 97 9.35 -7.22 -8.80
C LEU A 97 8.97 -6.58 -10.15
N CYS A 98 7.89 -5.81 -10.15
CA CYS A 98 7.41 -5.07 -11.31
C CYS A 98 7.76 -3.58 -11.20
N PHE A 99 8.54 -3.08 -12.16
CA PHE A 99 8.89 -1.66 -12.24
C PHE A 99 7.82 -0.86 -12.94
N LEU A 100 7.12 -0.01 -12.18
CA LEU A 100 6.04 0.83 -12.65
C LEU A 100 6.56 2.18 -13.10
N ARG A 101 6.41 2.47 -14.40
CA ARG A 101 6.90 3.71 -15.03
C ARG A 101 5.96 4.90 -14.81
N SER A 102 4.71 4.66 -14.43
CA SER A 102 3.67 5.65 -14.26
C SER A 102 2.89 5.43 -12.97
N LYS A 103 2.07 6.43 -12.61
CA LYS A 103 1.16 6.32 -11.48
C LYS A 103 0.21 5.13 -11.70
N VAL A 104 0.06 4.27 -10.68
CA VAL A 104 -0.88 3.16 -10.70
C VAL A 104 -2.30 3.70 -10.77
N ASN A 105 -3.01 3.27 -11.80
CA ASN A 105 -4.45 3.40 -11.94
C ASN A 105 -5.05 2.00 -12.07
N THR A 106 -6.37 1.90 -12.09
CA THR A 106 -7.06 0.60 -12.17
C THR A 106 -6.68 -0.24 -13.40
N ALA A 107 -6.38 0.38 -14.54
CA ALA A 107 -5.99 -0.37 -15.75
C ALA A 107 -4.59 -0.98 -15.60
N ILE A 108 -3.61 -0.16 -15.21
CA ILE A 108 -2.23 -0.60 -14.94
C ILE A 108 -2.22 -1.64 -13.84
N TYR A 109 -3.04 -1.46 -12.80
CA TYR A 109 -3.12 -2.43 -11.70
C TYR A 109 -3.57 -3.80 -12.19
N LYS A 110 -4.61 -3.88 -13.03
CA LYS A 110 -5.03 -5.16 -13.63
C LYS A 110 -3.94 -5.78 -14.50
N GLU A 111 -3.21 -4.98 -15.28
CA GLU A 111 -2.08 -5.48 -16.05
C GLU A 111 -1.00 -6.08 -15.13
N VAL A 112 -0.73 -5.45 -13.98
CA VAL A 112 0.18 -5.98 -12.97
C VAL A 112 -0.33 -7.30 -12.40
N LEU A 113 -1.62 -7.38 -12.06
CA LEU A 113 -2.21 -8.61 -11.54
C LEU A 113 -2.09 -9.77 -12.55
N GLU A 114 -2.44 -9.52 -13.80
CA GLU A 114 -2.41 -10.53 -14.87
C GLU A 114 -0.99 -11.00 -15.21
N HIS A 115 -0.04 -10.05 -15.35
CA HIS A 115 1.30 -10.37 -15.85
C HIS A 115 2.33 -10.66 -14.76
N PHE A 116 2.07 -10.28 -13.50
CA PHE A 116 3.03 -10.46 -12.41
C PHE A 116 2.44 -11.21 -11.22
N MET A 117 1.20 -10.92 -10.80
CA MET A 117 0.60 -11.62 -9.65
C MET A 117 0.24 -13.07 -9.97
N LEU A 118 -0.44 -13.34 -11.09
CA LEU A 118 -0.80 -14.72 -11.47
C LEU A 118 0.43 -15.62 -11.64
N PRO A 119 1.50 -15.21 -12.37
CA PRO A 119 2.71 -16.01 -12.45
C PRO A 119 3.43 -16.15 -11.11
N ALA A 120 3.39 -15.13 -10.24
CA ALA A 120 3.93 -15.24 -8.89
C ALA A 120 3.15 -16.28 -8.06
N ALA A 121 1.83 -16.33 -8.21
CA ALA A 121 0.98 -17.27 -7.51
C ALA A 121 1.27 -18.71 -7.96
N ASP A 122 1.34 -18.94 -9.27
CA ASP A 122 1.74 -20.23 -9.83
C ASP A 122 3.13 -20.67 -9.35
N GLN A 123 4.10 -19.75 -9.31
CA GLN A 123 5.44 -20.05 -8.81
C GLN A 123 5.50 -20.36 -7.30
N LEU A 124 4.74 -19.62 -6.48
CA LEU A 124 4.83 -19.70 -5.01
C LEU A 124 3.91 -20.76 -4.41
N TYR A 125 2.80 -21.07 -5.07
CA TYR A 125 1.75 -21.97 -4.56
C TYR A 125 1.49 -23.16 -5.49
N GLY A 126 1.84 -23.08 -6.77
CA GLY A 126 1.49 -24.10 -7.76
C GLY A 126 -0.02 -24.30 -7.81
N ASP A 127 -0.46 -25.55 -7.68
CA ASP A 127 -1.89 -25.93 -7.64
C ASP A 127 -2.56 -25.70 -6.27
N ALA A 128 -1.84 -25.15 -5.27
CA ALA A 128 -2.40 -24.92 -3.95
C ALA A 128 -3.24 -23.63 -3.89
N ASP A 129 -4.30 -23.66 -3.10
CA ASP A 129 -5.12 -22.48 -2.84
C ASP A 129 -4.32 -21.39 -2.12
N PHE A 130 -4.49 -20.15 -2.58
CA PHE A 130 -3.92 -18.96 -1.95
C PHE A 130 -4.98 -17.88 -1.73
N ILE A 131 -4.71 -16.96 -0.81
CA ILE A 131 -5.53 -15.78 -0.55
C ILE A 131 -4.68 -14.55 -0.87
N PHE A 132 -5.18 -13.68 -1.73
CA PHE A 132 -4.48 -12.47 -2.12
C PHE A 132 -4.74 -11.32 -1.14
N GLN A 133 -3.69 -10.73 -0.59
CA GLN A 133 -3.78 -9.52 0.22
C GLN A 133 -3.30 -8.32 -0.60
N GLN A 134 -4.12 -7.27 -0.57
CA GLN A 134 -3.87 -5.95 -1.15
C GLN A 134 -4.40 -4.88 -0.20
N ASP A 135 -3.86 -3.67 -0.30
CA ASP A 135 -4.41 -2.52 0.42
C ASP A 135 -5.74 -2.03 -0.21
N LEU A 136 -6.35 -1.02 0.40
CA LEU A 136 -7.59 -0.41 -0.09
C LEU A 136 -7.34 0.87 -0.88
N ALA A 137 -6.22 0.98 -1.60
CA ALA A 137 -5.97 2.08 -2.50
C ALA A 137 -7.13 2.25 -3.51
N PRO A 138 -7.38 3.46 -4.02
CA PRO A 138 -8.49 3.71 -4.94
C PRO A 138 -8.47 2.83 -6.21
N ALA A 139 -7.28 2.41 -6.67
CA ALA A 139 -7.16 1.50 -7.79
C ALA A 139 -7.59 0.06 -7.46
N HIS A 140 -7.37 -0.38 -6.22
CA HIS A 140 -7.60 -1.75 -5.74
C HIS A 140 -9.06 -1.96 -5.33
N SER A 141 -9.66 -0.93 -4.72
CA SER A 141 -11.08 -0.89 -4.34
C SER A 141 -12.03 -0.54 -5.51
N ALA A 142 -11.50 -0.28 -6.70
CA ALA A 142 -12.32 0.01 -7.87
C ALA A 142 -13.18 -1.20 -8.26
N LYS A 143 -14.44 -0.95 -8.65
CA LYS A 143 -15.38 -2.01 -9.07
C LYS A 143 -14.81 -2.91 -10.16
N ALA A 144 -14.06 -2.35 -11.12
CA ALA A 144 -13.43 -3.11 -12.18
C ALA A 144 -12.40 -4.12 -11.65
N THR A 145 -11.64 -3.76 -10.62
CA THR A 145 -10.68 -4.65 -9.95
C THR A 145 -11.40 -5.72 -9.16
N SER A 146 -12.43 -5.35 -8.39
CA SER A 146 -13.23 -6.33 -7.64
C SER A 146 -13.97 -7.32 -8.54
N THR A 147 -14.41 -6.89 -9.73
CA THR A 147 -14.99 -7.78 -10.74
C THR A 147 -13.95 -8.73 -11.30
N TRP A 148 -12.75 -8.24 -11.63
CA TRP A 148 -11.65 -9.07 -12.13
C TRP A 148 -11.31 -10.22 -11.16
N PHE A 149 -11.13 -9.93 -9.86
CA PHE A 149 -10.88 -10.98 -8.85
C PHE A 149 -12.01 -12.02 -8.76
N LYS A 150 -13.27 -11.60 -8.95
CA LYS A 150 -14.42 -12.53 -8.93
C LYS A 150 -14.48 -13.40 -10.16
N ASP A 151 -14.21 -12.82 -11.33
CA ASP A 151 -14.24 -13.51 -12.61
C ASP A 151 -13.12 -14.55 -12.69
N ASP A 152 -11.94 -14.25 -12.13
CA ASP A 152 -10.81 -15.18 -12.03
C ASP A 152 -10.87 -16.11 -10.81
N GLY A 153 -11.89 -15.97 -9.95
CA GLY A 153 -12.10 -16.85 -8.79
C GLY A 153 -11.06 -16.70 -7.66
N ILE A 154 -10.38 -15.56 -7.59
CA ILE A 154 -9.26 -15.34 -6.66
C ILE A 154 -9.79 -14.72 -5.36
N PRO A 155 -9.65 -15.40 -4.20
CA PRO A 155 -10.12 -14.86 -2.94
C PRO A 155 -9.21 -13.73 -2.46
N VAL A 156 -9.79 -12.57 -2.20
CA VAL A 156 -9.10 -11.40 -1.64
C VAL A 156 -9.30 -11.37 -0.13
N LEU A 157 -8.21 -11.21 0.62
CA LEU A 157 -8.24 -11.08 2.06
C LEU A 157 -9.04 -9.83 2.45
N ASN A 158 -10.00 -9.98 3.37
CA ASN A 158 -10.68 -8.84 3.96
C ASN A 158 -9.70 -8.05 4.84
N TRP A 159 -9.09 -7.02 4.24
CA TRP A 159 -8.07 -6.18 4.85
C TRP A 159 -8.66 -4.85 5.33
N PRO A 160 -8.27 -4.36 6.51
CA PRO A 160 -8.82 -3.12 7.00
C PRO A 160 -8.27 -1.87 6.31
N VAL A 161 -9.12 -0.85 6.22
CA VAL A 161 -8.77 0.43 5.60
C VAL A 161 -7.64 1.08 6.41
N ASN A 162 -6.63 1.61 5.71
CA ASN A 162 -5.59 2.46 6.27
C ASN A 162 -4.80 1.84 7.43
N SER A 163 -4.45 0.55 7.31
CA SER A 163 -3.62 -0.18 8.29
C SER A 163 -2.24 -0.52 7.71
N PRO A 164 -1.34 0.47 7.53
CA PRO A 164 0.00 0.23 7.01
C PRO A 164 0.84 -0.62 7.97
N ASP A 165 0.53 -0.61 9.27
CA ASP A 165 1.26 -1.35 10.32
C ASP A 165 1.07 -2.88 10.25
N LEU A 166 0.18 -3.36 9.38
CA LEU A 166 -0.13 -4.78 9.24
C LEU A 166 0.40 -5.38 7.92
N ASN A 167 0.96 -4.57 7.02
CA ASN A 167 1.61 -5.10 5.81
C ASN A 167 3.00 -5.62 6.18
N LEU A 168 3.39 -6.80 5.65
CA LEU A 168 4.72 -7.39 5.89
C LEU A 168 5.80 -6.71 5.04
#